data_AF-U5D3B7-F1
#
_entry.id   AF-U5D3B7-F1
#
_cell.length_a   1.000
_cell.length_b   1.000
_cell.length_c   1.000
_cell.angle_alpha   90.00
_cell.angle_beta   90.00
_cell.angle_gamma   90.00
#
_symmetry.space_group_name_H-M   'P 1'
#
loop_
_entity.id
_entity.type
_entity.pdbx_description
1 polymer ?
#
loop_
_entity_poly.entity_id
_entity_poly.type
_entity_poly.pdbx_seq_one_letter_code
_entity_poly.pdbx_strand_id
1 'polypeptide(L)'
;MAGLECKYLALFFMLLVWGGGNAEEDEMAPAMFIFGDSLIDNGNNNNLPSFAKANYFPYGIDFDDGPTGRFSNGYTMVDQIAQMLGLPLIPAYTQASGSEVLHGINYASAAAGILDVTGRNFVGRIPFNQQIRNFENTLDQLSDQLGGPDQLADSIARCIFFVGMGSNDYLNNYLMPNYATRNQYNSQQFANLLIQQYTRQLNGI
;
A
#
# COMPACT_ATOMS: atom_id res chain seq x y z
N MET A 1 -31.63 36.89 -26.06
CA MET A 1 -30.19 36.68 -25.78
C MET A 1 -29.94 37.16 -24.37
N ALA A 2 -29.99 36.24 -23.41
CA ALA A 2 -29.69 36.49 -22.01
C ALA A 2 -28.49 35.61 -21.67
N GLY A 3 -27.36 36.25 -21.39
CA GLY A 3 -26.14 35.59 -20.92
C GLY A 3 -26.37 35.06 -19.51
N LEU A 4 -26.11 33.77 -19.32
CA LEU A 4 -26.05 33.17 -17.99
C LEU A 4 -24.60 33.00 -17.62
N GLU A 5 -24.19 33.72 -16.59
CA GLU A 5 -22.83 33.84 -16.12
C GLU A 5 -22.25 32.51 -15.62
N CYS A 6 -20.99 32.29 -15.99
CA CYS A 6 -20.14 31.21 -15.51
C CYS A 6 -19.79 31.47 -14.04
N LYS A 7 -20.45 30.77 -13.11
CA LYS A 7 -20.11 30.82 -11.69
C LYS A 7 -18.84 30.01 -11.44
N TYR A 8 -17.69 30.68 -11.47
CA TYR A 8 -16.44 30.13 -10.96
C TYR A 8 -16.54 29.95 -9.44
N LEU A 9 -16.47 28.69 -8.99
CA LEU A 9 -16.32 28.36 -7.58
C LEU A 9 -14.85 28.57 -7.20
N ALA A 10 -14.53 29.71 -6.59
CA ALA A 10 -13.22 29.99 -6.04
C ALA A 10 -13.08 29.26 -4.69
N LEU A 11 -12.24 28.21 -4.65
CA LEU A 11 -11.78 27.59 -3.40
C LEU A 11 -10.77 28.52 -2.73
N PHE A 12 -11.16 29.14 -1.62
CA PHE A 12 -10.24 29.86 -0.74
C PHE A 12 -9.42 28.85 0.06
N PHE A 13 -8.14 28.72 -0.25
CA PHE A 13 -7.15 28.15 0.67
C PHE A 13 -6.83 29.22 1.72
N MET A 14 -7.33 29.06 2.95
CA MET A 14 -6.81 29.80 4.09
C MET A 14 -5.49 29.18 4.52
N LEU A 15 -4.38 29.83 4.14
CA LEU A 15 -3.07 29.62 4.75
C LEU A 15 -3.08 30.20 6.16
N LEU A 16 -3.16 29.32 7.17
CA LEU A 16 -2.83 29.68 8.55
C LEU A 16 -1.35 29.38 8.80
N VAL A 17 -0.60 30.46 8.99
CA VAL A 17 0.79 30.54 9.50
C VAL A 17 0.63 31.46 10.73
N TRP A 18 1.01 31.17 11.97
CA TRP A 18 2.04 30.31 12.57
C TRP A 18 1.71 30.13 14.07
N GLY A 19 2.27 29.09 14.68
CA GLY A 19 2.43 28.98 16.13
C GLY A 19 3.42 27.87 16.46
N GLY A 20 4.69 28.23 16.69
CA GLY A 20 5.73 27.28 17.09
C GLY A 20 5.41 26.66 18.45
N GLY A 21 4.93 25.43 18.40
CA GLY A 21 4.85 24.50 19.51
C GLY A 21 5.06 23.12 18.93
N ASN A 22 5.83 22.27 19.62
CA ASN A 22 5.80 20.83 19.37
C ASN A 22 4.39 20.35 19.76
N ALA A 23 3.43 20.49 18.84
CA ALA A 23 2.24 19.66 18.88
C ALA A 23 2.75 18.28 18.46
N GLU A 24 2.84 17.36 19.42
CA GLU A 24 2.56 15.97 19.07
C GLU A 24 1.18 16.02 18.42
N GLU A 25 1.10 15.91 17.10
CA GLU A 25 -0.17 15.70 16.43
C GLU A 25 -0.72 14.41 17.05
N ASP A 26 -1.83 14.52 17.78
CA ASP A 26 -2.47 13.35 18.38
C ASP A 26 -2.70 12.31 17.28
N GLU A 27 -2.10 11.12 17.43
CA GLU A 27 -2.28 10.01 16.52
C GLU A 27 -3.78 9.72 16.35
N MET A 28 -4.29 9.90 15.13
CA MET A 28 -5.71 9.68 14.84
C MET A 28 -6.06 8.18 14.74
N ALA A 29 -5.05 7.35 14.53
CA ALA A 29 -5.13 5.90 14.54
C ALA A 29 -3.83 5.33 15.11
N PRO A 30 -3.87 4.21 15.86
CA PRO A 30 -2.67 3.64 16.48
C PRO A 30 -1.70 3.02 15.46
N ALA A 31 -2.20 2.54 14.33
CA ALA A 31 -1.38 1.93 13.30
C ALA A 31 -2.06 1.98 11.92
N MET A 32 -1.25 1.86 10.87
CA MET A 32 -1.73 1.65 9.50
C MET A 32 -1.05 0.46 8.81
N PHE A 33 -1.84 -0.51 8.35
CA PHE A 33 -1.37 -1.67 7.59
C PHE A 33 -1.70 -1.51 6.11
N ILE A 34 -0.69 -1.63 5.25
CA ILE A 34 -0.81 -1.33 3.82
C ILE A 34 -0.54 -2.57 2.99
N PHE A 35 -1.43 -2.85 2.03
CA PHE A 35 -1.33 -3.97 1.09
C PHE A 35 -1.53 -3.44 -0.32
N GLY A 36 -0.75 -3.95 -1.28
CA GLY A 36 -0.86 -3.43 -2.63
C GLY A 36 0.24 -3.79 -3.58
N ASP A 37 0.37 -2.93 -4.59
CA ASP A 37 1.35 -3.05 -5.66
C ASP A 37 2.35 -1.87 -5.68
N SER A 38 2.99 -1.64 -6.84
CA SER A 38 4.01 -0.60 -7.03
C SER A 38 3.53 0.81 -6.69
N LEU A 39 2.21 1.08 -6.74
CA LEU A 39 1.67 2.41 -6.43
C LEU A 39 1.90 2.83 -4.98
N ILE A 40 2.10 1.86 -4.09
CA ILE A 40 2.22 2.04 -2.65
C ILE A 40 3.34 1.18 -2.04
N ASP A 41 4.17 0.53 -2.84
CA ASP A 41 5.40 -0.15 -2.39
C ASP A 41 6.42 0.91 -1.96
N ASN A 42 6.97 0.74 -0.75
CA ASN A 42 7.98 1.62 -0.18
C ASN A 42 9.38 1.00 -0.09
N GLY A 43 9.58 -0.18 -0.69
CA GLY A 43 10.89 -0.82 -0.75
C GLY A 43 10.91 -2.34 -0.53
N ASN A 44 9.76 -3.01 -0.44
CA ASN A 44 9.71 -4.47 -0.26
C ASN A 44 10.37 -5.22 -1.42
N ASN A 45 10.40 -4.63 -2.62
CA ASN A 45 11.04 -5.23 -3.78
C ASN A 45 12.56 -5.04 -3.85
N ASN A 46 13.16 -4.20 -3.00
CA ASN A 46 14.57 -3.78 -3.12
C ASN A 46 15.53 -4.99 -3.09
N ASN A 47 15.27 -5.94 -2.20
CA ASN A 47 16.12 -7.12 -1.97
C ASN A 47 15.65 -8.37 -2.73
N LEU A 48 14.56 -8.30 -3.49
CA LEU A 48 14.09 -9.43 -4.30
C LEU A 48 14.89 -9.53 -5.60
N PRO A 49 15.12 -10.72 -6.17
CA PRO A 49 15.58 -10.87 -7.55
C PRO A 49 14.43 -10.50 -8.50
N SER A 50 14.19 -9.20 -8.69
CA SER A 50 13.05 -8.64 -9.42
C SER A 50 13.46 -7.60 -10.44
N PHE A 51 12.72 -7.53 -11.55
CA PHE A 51 12.77 -6.41 -12.49
C PHE A 51 11.87 -5.23 -12.05
N ALA A 52 10.94 -5.45 -11.12
CA ALA A 52 10.07 -4.41 -10.59
C ALA A 52 10.73 -3.77 -9.37
N LYS A 53 11.70 -2.86 -9.61
CA LYS A 53 12.39 -2.09 -8.56
C LYS A 53 12.40 -0.60 -8.88
N ALA A 54 12.44 0.21 -7.83
CA ALA A 54 12.57 1.66 -7.88
C ALA A 54 13.60 2.18 -6.86
N ASN A 55 14.65 1.40 -6.59
CA ASN A 55 15.78 1.76 -5.71
C ASN A 55 16.98 2.33 -6.49
N TYR A 56 16.70 3.15 -7.50
CA TYR A 56 17.69 3.84 -8.34
C TYR A 56 17.11 5.17 -8.83
N PHE A 57 17.97 6.14 -9.17
CA PHE A 57 17.52 7.43 -9.71
C PHE A 57 16.77 7.27 -11.04
N PRO A 58 15.71 8.07 -11.32
CA PRO A 58 15.30 9.27 -10.57
C PRO A 58 14.32 9.03 -9.41
N TYR A 59 13.99 7.77 -9.09
CA TYR A 59 13.10 7.47 -7.97
C TYR A 59 13.70 7.93 -6.64
N GLY A 60 12.86 8.50 -5.78
CA GLY A 60 13.30 9.03 -4.49
C GLY A 60 14.18 10.30 -4.56
N ILE A 61 14.22 11.02 -5.69
CA ILE A 61 15.01 12.26 -5.82
C ILE A 61 14.61 13.35 -4.81
N ASP A 62 13.39 13.33 -4.28
CA ASP A 62 12.91 14.28 -3.28
C ASP A 62 13.19 13.83 -1.83
N PHE A 63 13.83 12.66 -1.62
CA PHE A 63 14.32 12.20 -0.32
C PHE A 63 15.81 12.52 -0.16
N ASP A 64 16.19 13.02 1.02
CA ASP A 64 17.60 13.35 1.34
C ASP A 64 18.52 12.11 1.25
N ASP A 65 18.02 10.93 1.65
CA ASP A 65 18.75 9.66 1.60
C ASP A 65 18.70 8.97 0.22
N GLY A 66 18.01 9.57 -0.76
CA GLY A 66 17.91 9.07 -2.14
C GLY A 66 16.86 7.96 -2.35
N PRO A 67 17.07 7.07 -3.35
CA PRO A 67 16.05 6.11 -3.77
C PRO A 67 15.63 5.12 -2.67
N THR A 68 14.36 5.20 -2.25
CA THR A 68 13.81 4.34 -1.19
C THR A 68 13.22 3.02 -1.70
N GLY A 69 12.88 2.93 -3.00
CA GLY A 69 12.09 1.83 -3.56
C GLY A 69 10.64 2.20 -3.86
N ARG A 70 10.23 3.44 -3.53
CA ARG A 70 8.95 4.03 -3.99
C ARG A 70 8.99 4.31 -5.48
N PHE A 71 7.94 3.94 -6.21
CA PHE A 71 7.79 4.22 -7.64
C PHE A 71 7.36 5.68 -7.90
N SER A 72 8.03 6.62 -7.24
CA SER A 72 7.77 8.06 -7.28
C SER A 72 9.08 8.83 -7.03
N ASN A 73 9.07 10.15 -7.26
CA ASN A 73 10.16 11.03 -6.86
C ASN A 73 10.25 11.16 -5.33
N GLY A 74 9.12 11.05 -4.62
CA GLY A 74 9.02 11.27 -3.18
C GLY A 74 7.94 10.39 -2.56
N TYR A 75 7.18 10.96 -1.63
CA TYR A 75 6.09 10.27 -0.94
C TYR A 75 5.03 9.70 -1.90
N THR A 76 4.56 8.49 -1.59
CA THR A 76 3.37 7.87 -2.18
C THR A 76 2.11 8.39 -1.49
N MET A 77 0.93 8.01 -2.00
CA MET A 77 -0.34 8.38 -1.38
C MET A 77 -0.45 7.87 0.07
N VAL A 78 0.01 6.65 0.35
CA VAL A 78 -0.06 6.07 1.71
C VAL A 78 0.91 6.72 2.68
N ASP A 79 2.04 7.24 2.21
CA ASP A 79 2.95 8.03 3.05
C ASP A 79 2.27 9.33 3.50
N GLN A 80 1.55 9.99 2.59
CA GLN A 80 0.81 11.21 2.89
C GLN A 80 -0.36 10.93 3.83
N ILE A 81 -1.07 9.81 3.65
CA ILE A 81 -2.13 9.37 4.58
C ILE A 81 -1.54 9.11 5.97
N ALA A 82 -0.37 8.45 6.08
CA ALA A 82 0.29 8.23 7.37
C ALA A 82 0.55 9.56 8.10
N GLN A 83 1.13 10.54 7.39
CA GLN A 83 1.38 11.86 7.95
C GLN A 83 0.09 12.55 8.42
N MET A 84 -0.98 12.48 7.61
CA MET A 84 -2.29 13.04 8.00
C MET A 84 -2.92 12.36 9.22
N LEU A 85 -2.53 11.11 9.52
CA LEU A 85 -2.98 10.37 10.70
C LEU A 85 -2.11 10.62 11.94
N GLY A 86 -1.06 11.45 11.84
CA GLY A 86 -0.06 11.64 12.89
C GLY A 86 0.93 10.48 13.03
N LEU A 87 0.94 9.53 12.08
CA LEU A 87 1.82 8.36 12.11
C LEU A 87 3.20 8.67 11.50
N PRO A 88 4.28 8.00 11.94
CA PRO A 88 5.54 8.01 11.23
C PRO A 88 5.38 7.39 9.82
N LEU A 89 6.40 7.52 8.97
CA LEU A 89 6.41 6.78 7.71
C LEU A 89 6.38 5.28 7.99
N ILE A 90 5.36 4.61 7.46
CA ILE A 90 5.19 3.18 7.67
C ILE A 90 6.35 2.43 7.01
N PRO A 91 7.08 1.54 7.73
CA PRO A 91 8.21 0.81 7.17
C PRO A 91 7.78 -0.29 6.20
N ALA A 92 8.67 -0.67 5.29
CA ALA A 92 8.50 -1.86 4.46
C ALA A 92 8.58 -3.11 5.34
N TYR A 93 7.78 -4.15 5.09
CA TYR A 93 7.83 -5.41 5.84
C TYR A 93 9.25 -6.00 5.93
N THR A 94 10.04 -5.87 4.86
CA THR A 94 11.44 -6.36 4.83
C THR A 94 12.42 -5.56 5.68
N GLN A 95 12.01 -4.40 6.19
CA GLN A 95 12.83 -3.47 6.97
C GLN A 95 12.27 -3.24 8.38
N ALA A 96 10.99 -3.54 8.61
CA ALA A 96 10.31 -3.30 9.87
C ALA A 96 10.94 -4.15 11.00
N SER A 97 11.23 -3.51 12.13
CA SER A 97 11.77 -4.21 13.30
C SER A 97 11.38 -3.52 14.62
N GLY A 98 11.46 -4.26 15.73
CA GLY A 98 11.26 -3.71 17.07
C GLY A 98 9.93 -2.99 17.24
N SER A 99 9.97 -1.77 17.79
CA SER A 99 8.78 -0.95 18.09
C SER A 99 8.16 -0.28 16.86
N GLU A 100 8.82 -0.28 15.71
CA GLU A 100 8.27 0.34 14.48
C GLU A 100 6.99 -0.38 14.04
N VAL A 101 6.92 -1.69 14.28
CA VAL A 101 5.79 -2.56 13.96
C VAL A 101 4.50 -2.10 14.66
N LEU A 102 4.60 -1.40 15.80
CA LEU A 102 3.45 -0.91 16.56
C LEU A 102 2.64 0.16 15.80
N HIS A 103 3.28 0.92 14.91
CA HIS A 103 2.61 1.94 14.08
C HIS A 103 2.14 1.40 12.73
N GLY A 104 2.35 0.10 12.49
CA GLY A 104 1.92 -0.61 11.29
C GLY A 104 3.05 -0.94 10.33
N ILE A 105 2.70 -1.64 9.25
CA ILE A 105 3.66 -2.15 8.26
C ILE A 105 3.07 -2.03 6.85
N ASN A 106 3.93 -1.73 5.89
CA ASN A 106 3.63 -1.79 4.48
C ASN A 106 4.10 -3.12 3.88
N TYR A 107 3.14 -3.93 3.42
CA TYR A 107 3.34 -5.23 2.77
C TYR A 107 3.26 -5.15 1.24
N ALA A 108 2.97 -3.98 0.66
CA ALA A 108 2.81 -3.80 -0.77
C ALA A 108 4.11 -4.18 -1.52
N SER A 109 3.95 -4.73 -2.71
CA SER A 109 5.07 -5.22 -3.51
C SER A 109 4.84 -4.96 -4.99
N ALA A 110 5.80 -4.31 -5.63
CA ALA A 110 5.67 -3.99 -7.03
C ALA A 110 5.45 -5.22 -7.92
N ALA A 111 4.65 -5.02 -8.97
CA ALA A 111 4.10 -6.04 -9.87
C ALA A 111 3.12 -7.05 -9.24
N ALA A 112 2.82 -6.97 -7.95
CA ALA A 112 1.81 -7.82 -7.34
C ALA A 112 0.40 -7.52 -7.88
N GLY A 113 -0.44 -8.54 -7.90
CA GLY A 113 -1.88 -8.42 -8.13
C GLY A 113 -2.65 -9.31 -7.16
N ILE A 114 -3.97 -9.32 -7.34
CA ILE A 114 -4.92 -10.15 -6.60
C ILE A 114 -4.60 -11.63 -6.82
N LEU A 115 -4.30 -12.03 -8.06
CA LEU A 115 -3.95 -13.40 -8.39
C LEU A 115 -2.44 -13.66 -8.18
N ASP A 116 -2.08 -14.78 -7.57
CA ASP A 116 -0.68 -15.16 -7.36
C ASP A 116 0.12 -15.32 -8.65
N VAL A 117 -0.53 -15.55 -9.80
CA VAL A 117 0.14 -15.67 -11.10
C VAL A 117 0.51 -14.32 -11.71
N THR A 118 -0.16 -13.24 -11.29
CA THR A 118 0.05 -11.89 -11.81
C THR A 118 1.49 -11.42 -11.52
N GLY A 119 2.08 -10.75 -12.52
CA GLY A 119 3.41 -10.14 -12.40
C GLY A 119 4.60 -11.10 -12.35
N ARG A 120 4.41 -12.43 -12.52
CA ARG A 120 5.50 -13.41 -12.57
C ARG A 120 6.56 -13.10 -13.63
N ASN A 121 6.22 -12.37 -14.68
CA ASN A 121 7.18 -11.91 -15.70
C ASN A 121 8.25 -10.95 -15.13
N PHE A 122 8.04 -10.38 -13.94
CA PHE A 122 9.04 -9.58 -13.21
C PHE A 122 9.95 -10.41 -12.29
N VAL A 123 9.83 -11.75 -12.32
CA VAL A 123 10.59 -12.70 -11.49
C VAL A 123 10.18 -12.63 -10.01
N GLY A 124 10.80 -11.75 -9.23
CA GLY A 124 10.53 -11.57 -7.80
C GLY A 124 9.37 -10.60 -7.56
N ARG A 125 8.36 -11.05 -6.81
CA ARG A 125 7.31 -10.21 -6.23
C ARG A 125 6.65 -10.94 -5.06
N ILE A 126 6.01 -10.20 -4.16
CA ILE A 126 5.22 -10.72 -3.05
C ILE A 126 3.74 -10.61 -3.43
N PRO A 127 3.10 -11.69 -3.94
CA PRO A 127 1.70 -11.65 -4.34
C PRO A 127 0.77 -11.44 -3.14
N PHE A 128 -0.48 -11.02 -3.36
CA PHE A 128 -1.36 -10.59 -2.26
C PHE A 128 -1.57 -11.67 -1.18
N ASN A 129 -1.70 -12.95 -1.54
CA ASN A 129 -1.76 -14.04 -0.54
C ASN A 129 -0.52 -14.10 0.36
N GLN A 130 0.66 -13.77 -0.16
CA GLN A 130 1.88 -13.69 0.65
C GLN A 130 1.92 -12.42 1.50
N GLN A 131 1.38 -11.30 1.01
CA GLN A 131 1.25 -10.08 1.81
C GLN A 131 0.35 -10.33 3.03
N ILE A 132 -0.75 -11.06 2.86
CA ILE A 132 -1.64 -11.50 3.96
C ILE A 132 -0.89 -12.39 4.95
N ARG A 133 -0.14 -13.38 4.48
CA ARG A 133 0.70 -14.21 5.38
C ARG A 133 1.75 -13.40 6.13
N ASN A 134 2.34 -12.38 5.50
CA ASN A 134 3.28 -11.50 6.17
C ASN A 134 2.60 -10.68 7.29
N PHE A 135 1.34 -10.28 7.06
CA PHE A 135 0.52 -9.65 8.08
C PHE A 135 0.15 -10.62 9.22
N GLU A 136 -0.24 -11.86 8.92
CA GLU A 136 -0.48 -12.90 9.93
C GLU A 136 0.76 -13.09 10.83
N ASN A 137 1.96 -13.18 10.24
CA ASN A 137 3.21 -13.25 11.02
C ASN A 137 3.43 -12.01 11.91
N THR A 138 2.94 -10.85 11.48
CA THR A 138 3.04 -9.61 12.25
C THR A 138 2.05 -9.59 13.40
N LEU A 139 0.84 -10.12 13.20
CA LEU A 139 -0.14 -10.30 14.26
C LEU A 139 0.38 -11.24 15.36
N ASP A 140 1.05 -12.33 14.99
CA ASP A 140 1.68 -13.24 15.97
C ASP A 140 2.72 -12.48 16.83
N GLN A 141 3.57 -11.67 16.20
CA GLN A 141 4.57 -10.85 16.91
C GLN A 141 3.92 -9.80 17.83
N LEU A 142 2.85 -9.15 17.37
CA LEU A 142 2.13 -8.15 18.15
C LEU A 142 1.34 -8.77 19.30
N SER A 143 0.78 -9.96 19.12
CA SER A 143 0.08 -10.70 20.18
C SER A 143 1.01 -10.93 21.38
N ASP A 144 2.24 -11.38 21.11
CA ASP A 144 3.25 -11.62 22.13
C ASP A 144 3.66 -10.34 22.87
N GLN A 145 3.67 -9.19 22.17
CA GLN A 145 4.03 -7.89 22.75
C GLN A 145 2.89 -7.23 23.54
N LEU A 146 1.65 -7.39 23.09
CA LEU A 146 0.46 -6.73 23.66
C LEU A 146 -0.19 -7.51 24.80
N GLY A 147 0.32 -8.70 25.10
CA GLY A 147 -0.12 -9.51 26.24
C GLY A 147 -1.23 -10.51 25.93
N GLY A 148 -1.46 -10.81 24.65
CA GLY A 148 -2.38 -11.86 24.20
C GLY A 148 -3.37 -11.44 23.10
N PRO A 149 -4.19 -12.40 22.63
CA PRO A 149 -5.06 -12.22 21.47
C PRO A 149 -6.20 -11.21 21.71
N ASP A 150 -6.70 -11.07 22.94
CA ASP A 150 -7.80 -10.14 23.25
C ASP A 150 -7.32 -8.69 23.13
N GLN A 151 -6.15 -8.37 23.69
CA GLN A 151 -5.55 -7.03 23.59
C GLN A 151 -5.14 -6.69 22.17
N LEU A 152 -4.67 -7.70 21.41
CA LEU A 152 -4.40 -7.56 19.99
C LEU A 152 -5.66 -7.19 19.22
N ALA A 153 -6.78 -7.92 19.42
CA ALA A 153 -8.02 -7.67 18.72
C ALA A 153 -8.55 -6.24 18.96
N ASP A 154 -8.54 -5.78 20.22
CA ASP A 154 -8.95 -4.42 20.60
C ASP A 154 -8.03 -3.34 19.99
N SER A 155 -6.75 -3.65 19.82
CA SER A 155 -5.78 -2.75 19.19
C SER A 155 -6.02 -2.66 17.68
N ILE A 156 -6.13 -3.81 17.01
CA ILE A 156 -6.33 -3.92 15.56
C ILE A 156 -7.66 -3.28 15.12
N ALA A 157 -8.71 -3.38 15.93
CA ALA A 157 -10.03 -2.79 15.63
C ALA A 157 -10.01 -1.26 15.46
N ARG A 158 -8.96 -0.58 15.93
CA ARG A 158 -8.78 0.88 15.81
C ARG A 158 -7.80 1.27 14.70
N CYS A 159 -7.09 0.30 14.12
CA CYS A 159 -6.10 0.54 13.07
C CYS A 159 -6.75 0.86 11.72
N ILE A 160 -5.97 1.49 10.85
CA ILE A 160 -6.36 1.72 9.46
C ILE A 160 -5.77 0.64 8.56
N PHE A 161 -6.58 0.16 7.63
CA PHE A 161 -6.15 -0.78 6.60
C PHE A 161 -6.27 -0.11 5.23
N PHE A 162 -5.17 -0.08 4.48
CA PHE A 162 -5.17 0.39 3.10
C PHE A 162 -4.88 -0.77 2.17
N VAL A 163 -5.78 -1.05 1.23
CA VAL A 163 -5.60 -2.10 0.23
C VAL A 163 -5.80 -1.50 -1.17
N GLY A 164 -4.73 -1.47 -1.96
CA GLY A 164 -4.73 -0.89 -3.30
C GLY A 164 -4.00 -1.75 -4.32
N MET A 165 -4.75 -2.49 -5.15
CA MET A 165 -4.22 -3.33 -6.21
C MET A 165 -5.29 -3.71 -7.26
N GLY A 166 -4.89 -4.45 -8.30
CA GLY A 166 -5.77 -4.98 -9.33
C GLY A 166 -5.38 -4.54 -10.75
N SER A 167 -4.66 -3.43 -10.87
CA SER A 167 -4.17 -2.91 -12.15
C SER A 167 -3.25 -3.93 -12.86
N ASN A 168 -2.37 -4.59 -12.09
CA ASN A 168 -1.46 -5.61 -12.59
C ASN A 168 -2.18 -6.87 -13.06
N ASP A 169 -3.34 -7.24 -12.50
CA ASP A 169 -4.10 -8.39 -12.97
C ASP A 169 -4.60 -8.19 -14.41
N TYR A 170 -4.79 -6.94 -14.83
CA TYR A 170 -5.04 -6.61 -16.21
C TYR A 170 -3.75 -6.44 -17.02
N LEU A 171 -2.83 -5.59 -16.58
CA LEU A 171 -1.66 -5.19 -17.38
C LEU A 171 -0.60 -6.30 -17.47
N ASN A 172 -0.33 -6.97 -16.36
CA ASN A 172 0.74 -7.95 -16.17
C ASN A 172 0.18 -9.36 -15.99
N ASN A 173 -0.99 -9.61 -16.58
CA ASN A 173 -1.64 -10.91 -16.66
C ASN A 173 -2.68 -10.93 -17.81
N TYR A 174 -3.91 -10.44 -17.63
CA TYR A 174 -5.01 -10.61 -18.60
C TYR A 174 -4.67 -10.12 -20.02
N LEU A 175 -4.17 -8.89 -20.16
CA LEU A 175 -3.87 -8.27 -21.44
C LEU A 175 -2.48 -8.64 -21.97
N MET A 176 -1.66 -9.32 -21.17
CA MET A 176 -0.26 -9.54 -21.50
C MET A 176 -0.08 -10.79 -22.39
N PRO A 177 0.60 -10.70 -23.55
CA PRO A 177 0.65 -11.81 -24.53
C PRO A 177 1.27 -13.11 -24.03
N ASN A 178 2.17 -13.07 -23.05
CA ASN A 178 2.82 -14.25 -22.45
C ASN A 178 1.95 -14.95 -21.40
N TYR A 179 0.72 -14.48 -21.16
CA TYR A 179 -0.26 -15.14 -20.29
C TYR A 179 -1.41 -15.70 -21.13
N ALA A 180 -1.85 -16.91 -20.80
CA ALA A 180 -2.99 -17.56 -21.47
C ALA A 180 -4.35 -17.05 -20.97
N THR A 181 -4.38 -16.14 -19.98
CA THR A 181 -5.57 -15.74 -19.22
C THR A 181 -6.68 -15.19 -20.11
N ARG A 182 -6.37 -14.33 -21.10
CA ARG A 182 -7.37 -13.84 -22.08
C ARG A 182 -7.94 -14.93 -22.99
N ASN A 183 -7.24 -16.05 -23.15
CA ASN A 183 -7.74 -17.19 -23.92
C ASN A 183 -8.64 -18.10 -23.08
N GLN A 184 -8.58 -17.98 -21.74
CA GLN A 184 -9.37 -18.76 -20.79
C GLN A 184 -10.62 -18.03 -20.32
N TYR A 185 -10.57 -16.69 -20.23
CA TYR A 185 -11.64 -15.85 -19.70
C TYR A 185 -11.96 -14.70 -20.64
N ASN A 186 -13.25 -14.45 -20.88
CA ASN A 186 -13.68 -13.14 -21.38
C ASN A 186 -13.58 -12.07 -20.26
N SER A 187 -13.81 -10.81 -20.62
CA SER A 187 -13.62 -9.68 -19.69
C SER A 187 -14.50 -9.79 -18.44
N GLN A 188 -15.76 -10.20 -18.58
CA GLN A 188 -16.68 -10.35 -17.45
C GLN A 188 -16.29 -11.54 -16.55
N GLN A 189 -15.92 -12.66 -17.15
CA GLN A 189 -15.47 -13.84 -16.40
C GLN A 189 -14.20 -13.54 -15.60
N PHE A 190 -13.27 -12.79 -16.18
CA PHE A 190 -12.04 -12.40 -15.51
C PHE A 190 -12.31 -11.41 -14.36
N ALA A 191 -13.16 -10.40 -14.58
CA ALA A 191 -13.58 -9.49 -13.51
C ALA A 191 -14.25 -10.24 -12.34
N ASN A 192 -15.13 -11.19 -12.64
CA ASN A 192 -15.77 -12.03 -11.62
C ASN A 192 -14.75 -12.89 -10.86
N LEU A 193 -13.74 -13.44 -11.55
CA LEU A 193 -12.65 -14.19 -10.91
C LEU A 193 -11.88 -13.30 -9.93
N LEU A 194 -11.53 -12.07 -10.33
CA LEU A 194 -10.82 -11.12 -9.46
C LEU A 194 -11.67 -10.74 -8.25
N ILE A 195 -12.95 -10.42 -8.44
CA ILE A 195 -13.86 -10.09 -7.33
C ILE A 195 -13.94 -11.25 -6.34
N GLN A 196 -14.17 -12.48 -6.82
CA GLN A 196 -14.26 -13.66 -5.96
C GLN A 196 -12.96 -13.91 -5.18
N GLN A 197 -11.81 -13.80 -5.84
CA GLN A 197 -10.52 -14.00 -5.18
C GLN A 197 -10.25 -12.90 -4.15
N TYR A 198 -10.48 -11.63 -4.53
CA TYR A 198 -10.23 -10.48 -3.68
C TYR A 198 -11.16 -10.47 -2.46
N THR A 199 -12.44 -10.81 -2.61
CA THR A 199 -13.36 -10.97 -1.46
C THR A 199 -12.88 -12.04 -0.49
N ARG A 200 -12.38 -13.20 -0.98
CA ARG A 200 -11.84 -14.24 -0.09
C ARG A 200 -10.61 -13.77 0.67
N GLN A 201 -9.73 -13.03 0.00
CA GLN A 201 -8.52 -12.48 0.58
C GLN A 201 -8.81 -11.41 1.63
N LEU A 202 -9.72 -10.47 1.33
CA LEU A 202 -10.14 -9.43 2.28
C LEU A 202 -10.86 -10.00 3.52
N ASN A 203 -11.59 -11.11 3.38
CA ASN A 203 -12.18 -11.79 4.54
C ASN A 203 -11.16 -12.54 5.39
N GLY A 204 -9.91 -12.66 4.92
CA GLY A 204 -8.79 -13.24 5.67
C GLY A 204 -7.85 -12.20 6.26
N ILE A 205 -8.15 -10.89 6.11
CA ILE A 205 -7.47 -9.77 6.78
C ILE A 205 -8.40 -9.28 7.88
#